data_AF-A0A7S1CZL9-F1
#
_entry.id   AF-A0A7S1CZL9-F1
#
_cell.length_a   1.000
_cell.length_b   1.000
_cell.length_c   1.000
_cell.angle_alpha   90.00
_cell.angle_beta   90.00
_cell.angle_gamma   90.00
#
_symmetry.space_group_name_H-M   'P 1'
#
loop_
_entity.id
_entity.type
_entity.pdbx_description
1 polymer ?
#
loop_
_entity_poly.entity_id
_entity_poly.type
_entity_poly.pdbx_seq_one_letter_code
_entity_poly.pdbx_strand_id
1 'polypeptide(L)'
;SFAHLLWEMLTLTKPYDGYTRGEHRECVVLNGDRPPILRTWPSSVQMLLASAWHPDIARRPSMRRIRRVLAEEIAKLRGGDMTGLEPMRRRSTFVLELPKDVATSLKEAAEVASRPSPVRVSKAMSIASRAA
;
A
#
# COMPACT_ATOMS: atom_id res chain seq x y z
N SER A 1 3.85 -11.97 3.98
CA SER A 1 2.59 -12.75 4.02
C SER A 1 2.18 -13.26 2.64
N PHE A 2 1.96 -12.41 1.63
CA PHE A 2 1.50 -12.84 0.29
C PHE A 2 2.35 -13.94 -0.39
N ALA A 3 3.68 -13.90 -0.24
CA ALA A 3 4.57 -14.87 -0.88
C ALA A 3 4.35 -16.33 -0.45
N HIS A 4 3.90 -16.58 0.79
CA HIS A 4 3.55 -17.94 1.22
C HIS A 4 2.30 -18.43 0.49
N LEU A 5 1.27 -17.60 0.35
CA LEU A 5 0.07 -17.93 -0.43
C LEU A 5 0.41 -18.19 -1.91
N LEU A 6 1.30 -17.37 -2.49
CA LEU A 6 1.75 -17.61 -3.87
C LEU A 6 2.48 -18.95 -3.98
N TRP A 7 3.38 -19.25 -3.05
CA TRP A 7 4.08 -20.53 -3.02
C TRP A 7 3.10 -21.70 -2.88
N GLU A 8 2.13 -21.61 -1.97
CA GLU A 8 1.06 -22.59 -1.76
C GLU A 8 0.25 -22.84 -3.04
N MET A 9 -0.09 -21.80 -3.79
CA MET A 9 -0.80 -21.94 -5.06
C MET A 9 0.05 -22.63 -6.13
N LEU A 10 1.37 -22.42 -6.13
CA LEU A 10 2.29 -23.02 -7.10
C LEU A 10 2.59 -24.49 -6.79
N THR A 11 2.67 -24.86 -5.50
CA THR A 11 2.98 -26.23 -5.08
C THR A 11 1.75 -27.06 -4.78
N LEU A 12 0.61 -26.43 -4.52
CA LEU A 12 -0.61 -27.05 -3.99
C LEU A 12 -0.37 -27.77 -2.66
N THR A 13 0.61 -27.31 -1.88
CA THR A 13 0.98 -27.87 -0.58
C THR A 13 1.03 -26.80 0.50
N LYS A 14 0.79 -27.18 1.75
CA LYS A 14 0.94 -26.28 2.90
C LYS A 14 2.42 -26.15 3.26
N PRO A 15 2.97 -24.92 3.39
CA PRO A 15 4.32 -24.74 3.88
C PRO A 15 4.37 -25.12 5.35
N TYR A 16 5.43 -25.82 5.74
CA TYR A 16 5.68 -26.24 7.12
C TYR A 16 4.60 -27.16 7.71
N ASP A 17 4.00 -28.02 6.88
CA ASP A 17 3.07 -29.02 7.37
C ASP A 17 3.73 -29.90 8.45
N GLY A 18 3.02 -30.13 9.54
CA GLY A 18 3.54 -30.84 10.72
C GLY A 18 4.32 -29.97 11.74
N TYR A 19 4.59 -28.69 11.47
CA TYR A 19 5.27 -27.83 12.46
C TYR A 19 4.32 -27.50 13.62
N THR A 20 4.83 -27.63 14.84
CA THR A 20 4.19 -27.05 16.03
C THR A 20 4.33 -25.52 16.03
N ARG A 21 3.55 -24.85 16.87
CA ARG A 21 3.64 -23.39 17.04
C ARG A 21 5.03 -22.92 17.52
N GLY A 22 5.69 -23.74 18.34
CA GLY A 22 7.04 -23.47 18.82
C GLY A 22 8.05 -23.51 17.68
N GLU A 23 8.07 -24.59 16.92
CA GLU A 23 8.95 -24.78 15.76
C GLU A 23 8.72 -23.71 14.69
N HIS A 24 7.46 -23.37 14.38
CA HIS A 24 7.18 -22.29 13.44
C HIS A 24 7.74 -20.93 13.92
N ARG A 25 7.65 -20.64 15.23
CA ARG A 25 8.22 -19.40 15.77
C ARG A 25 9.74 -19.41 15.65
N GLU A 26 10.39 -20.50 16.03
CA GLU A 26 11.85 -20.59 16.03
C GLU A 26 12.42 -20.63 14.62
N CYS A 27 12.00 -21.57 13.79
CA CYS A 27 12.55 -21.79 12.46
C CYS A 27 12.15 -20.69 11.47
N VAL A 28 10.86 -20.32 11.40
CA VAL A 28 10.36 -19.43 10.33
C VAL A 28 10.46 -17.95 10.71
N VAL A 29 10.09 -17.62 11.96
CA VAL A 29 10.02 -16.21 12.40
C VAL A 29 11.39 -15.71 12.87
N LEU A 30 12.09 -16.49 13.70
CA LEU A 30 13.40 -16.09 14.24
C LEU A 30 14.54 -16.41 13.28
N ASN A 31 14.64 -17.66 12.81
CA ASN A 31 15.73 -18.09 11.92
C ASN A 31 15.50 -17.72 10.45
N GLY A 32 14.26 -17.40 10.09
CA GLY A 32 13.94 -16.90 8.76
C GLY A 32 13.82 -17.98 7.69
N ASP A 33 13.58 -19.23 8.07
CA ASP A 33 13.38 -20.34 7.14
C ASP A 33 12.26 -20.04 6.15
N ARG A 34 12.47 -20.43 4.89
CA ARG A 34 11.53 -20.21 3.79
C ARG A 34 11.30 -21.51 3.03
N PRO A 35 10.13 -21.69 2.40
CA PRO A 35 9.86 -22.88 1.59
C PRO A 35 10.79 -22.93 0.36
N PRO A 36 11.12 -24.12 -0.15
CA PRO A 36 12.03 -24.28 -1.27
C PRO A 36 11.47 -23.67 -2.56
N ILE A 37 12.31 -22.93 -3.29
CA ILE A 37 11.98 -22.40 -4.62
C ILE A 37 12.45 -23.42 -5.66
N LEU A 38 11.51 -23.95 -6.46
CA LEU A 38 11.83 -24.94 -7.48
C LEU A 38 12.54 -24.30 -8.67
N ARG A 39 13.65 -24.91 -9.12
CA ARG A 39 14.43 -24.44 -10.28
C ARG A 39 13.67 -24.50 -11.60
N THR A 40 12.63 -25.32 -11.66
CA THR A 40 11.75 -25.49 -12.84
C THR A 40 10.81 -24.29 -13.05
N TRP A 41 10.61 -23.45 -12.03
CA TRP A 41 9.76 -22.26 -12.15
C TRP A 41 10.43 -21.16 -12.98
N PRO A 42 9.66 -20.27 -13.62
CA PRO A 42 10.22 -19.12 -14.33
C PRO A 42 11.12 -18.28 -13.42
N SER A 43 12.25 -17.80 -13.95
CA SER A 43 13.25 -17.04 -13.17
C SER A 43 12.67 -15.79 -12.50
N SER A 44 11.72 -15.14 -13.15
CA SER A 44 10.96 -14.00 -12.62
C SER A 44 10.16 -14.38 -11.35
N VAL A 45 9.52 -15.54 -11.32
CA VAL A 45 8.79 -16.05 -10.15
C VAL A 45 9.76 -16.42 -9.03
N GLN A 46 10.90 -17.04 -9.36
CA GLN A 46 11.94 -17.35 -8.39
C GLN A 46 12.45 -16.07 -7.71
N MET A 47 12.81 -15.05 -8.50
CA MET A 47 13.26 -13.75 -8.00
C MET A 47 12.16 -13.02 -7.22
N LEU A 48 10.91 -13.15 -7.65
CA LEU A 48 9.77 -12.56 -6.97
C LEU A 48 9.60 -13.14 -5.56
N LEU A 49 9.62 -14.46 -5.41
CA LEU A 49 9.54 -15.12 -4.10
C LEU A 49 10.73 -14.77 -3.21
N ALA A 50 11.96 -14.83 -3.75
CA ALA A 50 13.17 -14.49 -3.01
C ALA A 50 13.13 -13.03 -2.49
N SER A 51 12.76 -12.07 -3.36
CA SER A 51 12.65 -10.66 -2.95
C SER A 51 11.47 -10.41 -1.99
N ALA A 52 10.38 -11.15 -2.10
CA ALA A 52 9.24 -11.04 -1.20
C ALA A 52 9.51 -11.59 0.21
N TRP A 53 10.51 -12.46 0.36
CA TRP A 53 10.99 -12.97 1.64
C TRP A 53 12.23 -12.26 2.19
N HIS A 54 12.65 -11.14 1.56
CA HIS A 54 13.80 -10.38 2.01
C HIS A 54 13.68 -9.98 3.49
N PRO A 55 14.75 -10.08 4.31
CA PRO A 55 14.71 -9.73 5.74
C PRO A 55 14.36 -8.25 5.95
N ASP A 56 15.01 -7.36 5.21
CA ASP A 56 14.65 -5.95 5.16
C ASP A 56 13.31 -5.74 4.41
N ILE A 57 12.35 -5.14 5.12
CA ILE A 57 10.99 -4.86 4.66
C ILE A 57 10.99 -3.87 3.48
N ALA A 58 11.90 -2.89 3.47
CA ALA A 58 11.95 -1.88 2.43
C ALA A 58 12.33 -2.46 1.06
N ARG A 59 13.06 -3.58 1.05
CA ARG A 59 13.44 -4.31 -0.16
C ARG A 59 12.35 -5.23 -0.70
N ARG A 60 11.30 -5.48 0.10
CA ARG A 60 10.18 -6.32 -0.36
C ARG A 60 9.41 -5.60 -1.46
N PRO A 61 9.00 -6.31 -2.53
CA PRO A 61 8.28 -5.72 -3.63
C PRO A 61 6.89 -5.26 -3.19
N SER A 62 6.46 -4.12 -3.71
CA SER A 62 5.07 -3.67 -3.54
C SER A 62 4.10 -4.60 -4.27
N MET A 63 2.85 -4.61 -3.82
CA MET A 63 1.81 -5.44 -4.43
C MET A 63 1.57 -5.09 -5.91
N ARG A 64 1.75 -3.82 -6.27
CA ARG A 64 1.74 -3.34 -7.66
C ARG A 64 2.84 -3.99 -8.50
N ARG A 65 4.06 -4.10 -7.95
CA ARG A 65 5.19 -4.79 -8.61
C ARG A 65 4.92 -6.28 -8.74
N ILE A 66 4.44 -6.93 -7.68
CA ILE A 66 4.10 -8.35 -7.69
C ILE A 66 3.05 -8.66 -8.79
N ARG A 67 1.94 -7.90 -8.82
CA ARG A 67 0.91 -8.05 -9.85
C ARG A 67 1.47 -7.94 -11.26
N ARG A 68 2.33 -6.94 -11.49
CA ARG A 68 2.94 -6.72 -12.81
C ARG A 68 3.78 -7.92 -13.25
N VAL A 69 4.65 -8.43 -12.38
CA VAL A 69 5.48 -9.60 -12.69
C VAL A 69 4.59 -10.82 -13.00
N LEU A 70 3.56 -11.08 -12.20
CA LEU A 70 2.64 -12.19 -12.45
C LEU A 70 1.84 -12.02 -13.75
N ALA A 71 1.41 -10.80 -14.08
CA ALA A 71 0.74 -10.52 -15.34
C ALA A 71 1.65 -10.76 -16.55
N GLU A 72 2.91 -10.33 -16.47
CA GLU A 72 3.92 -10.59 -17.50
C GLU A 72 4.14 -12.09 -17.70
N GLU A 73 4.18 -12.88 -16.63
CA GLU A 73 4.29 -14.35 -16.73
C GLU A 73 3.05 -14.99 -17.36
N ILE A 74 1.85 -14.54 -16.98
CA ILE A 74 0.61 -15.02 -17.60
C ILE A 74 0.60 -14.70 -19.11
N ALA A 75 1.02 -13.48 -19.47
CA ALA A 75 1.09 -13.08 -20.87
C ALA A 75 2.08 -13.95 -21.66
N LYS A 76 3.26 -14.26 -21.10
CA LYS A 76 4.21 -15.20 -21.73
C LYS A 76 3.58 -16.57 -21.97
N LEU A 77 2.85 -17.09 -20.99
CA LEU A 77 2.12 -18.36 -21.13
C LEU A 77 1.02 -18.30 -22.20
N ARG A 78 0.43 -17.12 -22.44
CA ARG A 78 -0.60 -16.86 -23.46
C ARG A 78 -0.03 -16.36 -24.80
N GLY A 79 1.27 -16.47 -25.05
CA GLY A 79 1.88 -16.02 -26.30
C GLY A 79 1.90 -14.49 -26.49
N GLY A 80 1.87 -13.74 -25.39
CA GLY A 80 1.89 -12.27 -25.37
C GLY A 80 0.54 -11.61 -25.13
N ASP A 81 -0.55 -12.37 -25.01
CA ASP A 81 -1.88 -11.82 -24.77
C ASP A 81 -2.03 -11.26 -23.34
N MET A 82 -2.29 -9.96 -23.25
CA MET A 82 -2.50 -9.21 -22.01
C MET A 82 -3.99 -9.06 -21.65
N THR A 83 -4.90 -9.60 -22.45
CA THR A 83 -6.34 -9.40 -22.28
C THR A 83 -6.82 -9.91 -20.92
N GLY A 84 -7.55 -9.04 -20.19
CA GLY A 84 -8.10 -9.35 -18.87
C GLY A 84 -7.10 -9.29 -17.71
N LEU A 85 -5.86 -8.84 -17.93
CA LEU A 85 -4.86 -8.61 -16.88
C LEU A 85 -4.89 -7.18 -16.32
N GLU A 86 -5.82 -6.38 -16.81
CA GLU A 86 -6.04 -5.02 -16.33
C GLU A 86 -6.44 -5.03 -14.85
N PRO A 87 -6.03 -4.02 -14.08
CA PRO A 87 -6.48 -3.88 -12.71
C PRO A 87 -8.01 -3.85 -12.69
N MET A 88 -8.63 -4.85 -12.04
CA MET A 88 -10.06 -4.83 -11.78
C MET A 88 -10.36 -3.52 -11.03
N ARG A 89 -10.95 -2.55 -11.71
CA ARG A 89 -11.43 -1.32 -11.08
C ARG A 89 -12.56 -1.78 -10.17
N ARG A 90 -12.25 -1.98 -8.88
CA ARG A 90 -13.28 -2.31 -7.90
C ARG A 90 -14.33 -1.21 -8.00
N ARG A 91 -15.50 -1.55 -8.53
CA ARG A 91 -16.71 -0.73 -8.36
C ARG A 91 -17.21 -0.98 -6.94
N SER A 92 -16.51 -0.47 -5.93
CA SER A 92 -17.01 -0.39 -4.54
C SER A 92 -15.93 0.28 -3.69
N THR A 93 -16.19 1.23 -2.80
CA THR A 93 -17.39 1.66 -2.09
C THR A 93 -18.38 2.49 -2.92
N PHE A 94 -19.63 2.53 -2.46
CA PHE A 94 -20.60 3.57 -2.80
C PHE A 94 -19.92 4.94 -2.61
N VAL A 95 -19.33 5.49 -3.68
CA VAL A 95 -19.01 6.91 -3.71
C VAL A 95 -20.38 7.53 -3.83
N LEU A 96 -20.92 8.06 -2.71
CA LEU A 96 -21.91 9.13 -2.83
C LEU A 96 -21.22 10.14 -3.75
N GLU A 97 -21.64 10.19 -5.01
CA GLU A 97 -21.34 11.34 -5.85
C GLU A 97 -22.01 12.49 -5.12
N LEU A 98 -21.25 13.14 -4.22
CA LEU A 98 -21.70 14.35 -3.58
C LEU A 98 -22.01 15.30 -4.73
N PRO A 99 -23.27 15.76 -4.83
CA PRO A 99 -23.63 16.75 -5.82
C PRO A 99 -22.61 17.90 -5.74
N LYS A 100 -22.15 18.38 -6.89
CA LYS A 100 -21.02 19.32 -6.97
C LYS A 100 -21.27 20.58 -6.11
N ASP A 101 -22.52 20.93 -5.93
CA ASP A 101 -23.05 21.96 -5.02
C ASP A 101 -22.70 21.72 -3.54
N VAL A 102 -22.84 20.48 -3.05
CA VAL A 102 -22.47 20.12 -1.67
C VAL A 102 -20.96 20.16 -1.48
N ALA A 103 -20.19 19.65 -2.45
CA ALA A 103 -18.73 19.67 -2.40
C ALA A 103 -18.15 21.10 -2.47
N THR A 104 -18.82 22.01 -3.18
CA THR A 104 -18.44 23.43 -3.26
C THR A 104 -18.76 24.15 -1.96
N SER A 105 -19.97 23.93 -1.41
CA SER A 105 -20.39 24.50 -0.12
C SER A 105 -19.47 24.08 1.03
N LEU A 106 -19.00 22.83 1.07
CA LEU A 106 -18.09 22.35 2.11
C LEU A 106 -16.69 22.99 2.00
N LYS A 107 -16.22 23.26 0.78
CA LYS A 107 -14.94 23.97 0.57
C LYS A 107 -15.04 25.43 0.99
N GLU A 108 -16.13 26.09 0.64
CA GLU A 108 -16.39 27.48 1.06
C GLU A 108 -16.51 27.59 2.59
N ALA A 109 -17.24 26.67 3.23
CA ALA A 109 -17.36 26.64 4.69
C ALA A 109 -16.01 26.43 5.40
N ALA A 110 -15.17 25.54 4.86
CA ALA A 110 -13.83 25.30 5.40
C ALA A 110 -12.89 26.49 5.20
N GLU A 111 -13.01 27.20 4.08
CA GLU A 111 -12.19 28.39 3.80
C GLU A 111 -12.61 29.59 4.67
N VAL A 112 -13.91 29.75 4.95
CA VAL A 112 -14.42 30.76 5.89
C VAL A 112 -13.93 30.50 7.32
N ALA A 113 -13.89 29.24 7.75
CA ALA A 113 -13.38 28.86 9.08
C ALA A 113 -11.87 29.07 9.25
N SER A 114 -11.12 29.16 8.14
CA SER A 114 -9.67 29.39 8.11
C SER A 114 -9.28 30.88 8.20
N ARG A 115 -10.23 31.81 7.98
CA ARG A 115 -9.91 33.25 8.00
C ARG A 115 -9.70 33.73 9.44
N PRO A 116 -8.55 34.36 9.76
CA PRO A 116 -8.36 34.97 11.07
C PRO A 116 -9.33 36.13 11.27
N SER A 117 -9.92 36.20 12.46
CA SER A 117 -10.87 37.24 12.86
C SER A 117 -10.23 38.63 12.81
N PRO A 118 -10.95 39.67 12.33
CA PRO A 118 -10.40 41.01 12.29
C PRO A 118 -10.17 41.53 13.71
N VAL A 119 -8.90 41.76 14.05
CA VAL A 119 -8.48 42.37 15.31
C VAL A 119 -9.06 43.79 15.38
N ARG A 120 -9.95 44.01 16.35
CA ARG A 120 -10.54 45.32 16.62
C ARG A 120 -9.47 46.21 17.26
N VAL A 121 -8.85 47.09 16.47
CA VAL A 121 -7.84 48.04 17.00
C VAL A 121 -8.56 49.18 17.73
N SER A 122 -8.52 49.15 19.06
CA SER A 122 -8.94 50.27 19.91
C SER A 122 -7.82 51.31 19.98
N LYS A 123 -8.11 52.55 19.58
CA LYS A 123 -7.19 53.69 19.61
C LYS A 123 -7.01 54.19 21.05
N ALA A 124 -5.80 54.15 21.60
CA ALA A 124 -5.45 54.79 22.87
C ALA A 124 -4.70 56.11 22.61
N MET A 125 -5.11 57.17 23.31
CA MET A 125 -4.48 58.50 23.29
C MET A 125 -3.15 58.45 24.05
N SER A 126 -2.08 59.03 23.46
CA SER A 126 -0.80 59.28 24.14
C SER A 126 -0.63 60.78 24.39
N ILE A 127 -0.51 61.12 25.67
CA ILE A 127 -0.18 62.43 26.22
C ILE A 127 1.35 62.58 26.22
N ALA A 128 1.86 63.55 25.47
CA ALA A 128 3.27 63.90 25.48
C ALA A 128 3.54 65.10 26.39
N SER A 129 4.38 64.83 27.40
CA SER A 129 5.07 65.78 28.28
C SER A 129 5.89 66.80 27.50
N ARG A 130 5.88 68.06 27.94
CA ARG A 130 6.85 69.10 27.54
C ARG A 130 7.52 69.64 28.80
N ALA A 131 8.84 69.50 28.84
CA ALA A 131 9.73 70.10 29.81
C ALA A 131 10.03 71.55 29.45
N ALA A 132 9.99 72.44 30.44
CA ALA A 132 10.92 73.54 30.74
C ALA A 132 10.38 74.32 31.94
#